data_AF-A0A1F7BV31-F1
#
_entry.id   AF-A0A1F7BV31-F1
#
_cell.length_a   1.000
_cell.length_b   1.000
_cell.length_c   1.000
_cell.angle_alpha   90.00
_cell.angle_beta   90.00
_cell.angle_gamma   90.00
#
_symmetry.space_group_name_H-M   'P 1'
#
loop_
_entity.id
_entity.type
_entity.pdbx_description
1 polymer ?
#
loop_
_entity_poly.entity_id
_entity_poly.type
_entity_poly.pdbx_seq_one_letter_code
_entity_poly.pdbx_strand_id
1 'polypeptide(L)'
;MRRTLLLICWLATDAALFIAAYAIAYFLRVGFILSSDFPLSLYLQTVLTVTPLWLAVMLQLGIFRLSRVQSDTRNISHILFAAVLGLALFSLAYYFLHDKFFSRLLLIYAGILSFLFAVVWHLAFDQWQRQMLRRNPPAFPMLVVGANREAERFIKLLNERRSPFKPVAVLDSQGSPHRELGGIPVAGKLNKLEEVIKTMRPTHLVQCSNLEHTINLMSVCRQHRITYLLLPSVLGAIAGSSEIIEGRSVIMVKDGGF
;
A
#
# COMPACT_ATOMS: atom_id res chain seq x y z
N MET A 1 10.73 -1.31 -11.49
CA MET A 1 9.87 -1.06 -12.66
C MET A 1 8.39 -1.36 -12.39
N ARG A 2 7.99 -2.60 -12.03
CA ARG A 2 6.57 -2.95 -11.77
C ARG A 2 5.89 -2.05 -10.72
N ARG A 3 6.57 -1.74 -9.60
CA ARG A 3 6.03 -0.86 -8.55
C ARG A 3 5.69 0.55 -9.06
N THR A 4 6.63 1.21 -9.72
CA THR A 4 6.44 2.58 -10.22
C THR A 4 5.32 2.64 -11.24
N LEU A 5 5.25 1.65 -12.13
CA LEU A 5 4.19 1.56 -13.13
C LEU A 5 2.81 1.39 -12.47
N LEU A 6 2.70 0.51 -11.47
CA LEU A 6 1.45 0.33 -10.71
C LEU A 6 1.03 1.62 -10.00
N LEU A 7 1.97 2.36 -9.41
CA LEU A 7 1.68 3.64 -8.76
C LEU A 7 1.21 4.71 -9.75
N ILE A 8 1.85 4.81 -10.92
CA ILE A 8 1.44 5.75 -11.97
C ILE A 8 0.05 5.40 -12.49
N CYS A 9 -0.22 4.11 -12.75
CA CYS A 9 -1.54 3.64 -13.14
C CYS A 9 -2.58 3.99 -12.09
N TRP A 10 -2.27 3.77 -10.81
CA TRP A 10 -3.17 4.07 -9.70
C TRP A 10 -3.51 5.56 -9.65
N LEU A 11 -2.50 6.44 -9.66
CA LEU A 11 -2.70 7.89 -9.67
C LEU A 11 -3.52 8.37 -10.88
N ALA A 12 -3.23 7.84 -12.07
CA ALA A 12 -3.96 8.20 -13.29
C ALA A 12 -5.42 7.75 -13.23
N THR A 13 -5.69 6.55 -12.73
CA THR A 13 -7.06 6.05 -12.57
C THR A 13 -7.84 6.81 -11.51
N ASP A 14 -7.22 7.23 -10.41
CA ASP A 14 -7.90 8.05 -9.40
C ASP A 14 -8.22 9.45 -9.91
N ALA A 15 -7.33 10.07 -10.68
CA ALA A 15 -7.63 11.32 -11.38
C ALA A 15 -8.85 11.16 -12.29
N ALA A 16 -8.86 10.11 -13.12
CA ALA A 16 -9.96 9.85 -14.04
C ALA A 16 -11.29 9.59 -13.31
N LEU A 17 -11.27 8.82 -12.22
CA LEU A 17 -12.45 8.54 -11.41
C LEU A 17 -12.98 9.76 -10.67
N PHE A 18 -12.09 10.63 -10.16
CA PHE A 18 -12.47 11.89 -9.55
C PHE A 18 -13.17 12.80 -10.56
N ILE A 19 -12.58 12.98 -11.76
CA ILE A 19 -13.18 13.77 -12.84
C ILE A 19 -14.52 13.16 -13.28
N ALA A 20 -14.58 11.83 -13.43
CA ALA A 20 -15.81 11.12 -13.80
C ALA A 20 -16.91 11.26 -12.73
N ALA A 21 -16.57 11.22 -11.44
CA ALA A 21 -17.53 11.41 -10.36
C ALA A 21 -18.18 12.79 -10.42
N TYR A 22 -17.38 13.84 -10.66
CA TYR A 22 -17.90 15.20 -10.82
C TYR A 22 -18.72 15.35 -12.12
N ALA A 23 -18.26 14.78 -13.23
CA ALA A 23 -19.01 14.80 -14.49
C ALA A 23 -20.38 14.12 -14.34
N ILE A 24 -20.43 12.94 -13.71
CA ILE A 24 -21.69 12.22 -13.44
C ILE A 24 -22.57 13.02 -12.49
N ALA A 25 -22.01 13.62 -11.43
CA ALA A 25 -22.76 14.48 -10.51
C ALA A 25 -23.39 15.68 -11.23
N TYR A 26 -22.68 16.28 -12.19
CA TYR A 26 -23.22 17.33 -13.04
C TYR A 26 -24.44 16.82 -13.83
N PHE A 27 -24.32 15.71 -14.56
CA PHE A 27 -25.42 15.20 -15.38
C PHE A 27 -26.62 14.75 -14.54
N LEU A 28 -26.40 14.19 -13.35
CA LEU A 28 -27.47 13.82 -12.43
C LEU A 28 -28.24 15.03 -11.91
N ARG A 29 -27.57 16.18 -11.72
CA ARG A 29 -28.20 17.38 -11.14
C ARG A 29 -28.73 18.37 -12.18
N VAL A 30 -27.95 18.62 -13.22
CA VAL A 30 -28.19 19.65 -14.25
C VAL A 30 -28.90 19.04 -15.46
N GLY A 31 -28.77 17.73 -15.68
CA GLY A 31 -29.30 17.04 -16.85
C GLY A 31 -28.38 17.14 -18.06
N PHE A 32 -28.85 16.61 -19.20
CA PHE A 32 -28.09 16.54 -20.45
C PHE A 32 -28.23 17.79 -21.33
N ILE A 33 -29.02 18.77 -20.90
CA ILE A 33 -29.25 20.00 -21.66
C ILE A 33 -28.08 20.95 -21.42
N LEU A 34 -27.14 21.00 -22.37
CA LEU A 34 -25.89 21.76 -22.26
C LEU A 34 -26.07 23.29 -22.26
N SER A 35 -27.28 23.79 -22.55
CA SER A 35 -27.63 25.22 -22.53
C SER A 35 -28.01 25.77 -21.15
N SER A 36 -27.70 25.06 -20.07
CA SER A 36 -27.98 25.56 -18.71
C SER A 36 -27.10 26.77 -18.35
N ASP A 37 -27.57 27.62 -17.44
CA ASP A 37 -26.80 28.75 -16.86
C ASP A 37 -25.51 28.33 -16.12
N PHE A 38 -25.29 27.02 -16.00
CA PHE A 38 -24.15 26.39 -15.36
C PHE A 38 -23.30 25.63 -16.40
N PRO A 39 -22.38 26.29 -17.11
CA PRO A 39 -21.66 25.70 -18.23
C PRO A 39 -20.74 24.55 -17.79
N LEU A 40 -20.90 23.39 -18.45
CA LEU A 40 -20.11 22.18 -18.18
C LEU A 40 -18.61 22.42 -18.36
N SER A 41 -18.21 23.27 -19.30
CA SER A 41 -16.80 23.58 -19.58
C SER A 41 -16.11 24.24 -18.39
N LEU A 42 -16.70 25.29 -17.80
CA LEU A 42 -16.15 25.96 -16.61
C LEU A 42 -16.11 25.02 -15.42
N TYR A 43 -17.17 24.21 -15.24
CA TYR A 43 -17.23 23.20 -14.19
C TYR A 43 -16.10 22.18 -14.31
N LEU A 44 -15.94 21.53 -15.46
CA LEU A 44 -14.89 20.53 -15.68
C LEU A 44 -13.48 21.12 -15.65
N GLN A 45 -13.29 22.36 -16.12
CA GLN A 45 -12.01 23.07 -15.99
C GLN A 45 -11.62 23.28 -14.51
N THR A 46 -12.59 23.63 -13.66
CA THR A 46 -12.36 23.74 -12.22
C THR A 46 -12.02 22.38 -11.61
N VAL A 47 -12.75 21.32 -11.98
CA VAL A 47 -12.44 19.94 -11.51
C VAL A 47 -11.03 19.53 -11.92
N LEU A 48 -10.65 19.77 -13.18
CA LEU A 48 -9.32 19.44 -13.70
C LEU A 48 -8.22 20.20 -12.95
N THR A 49 -8.45 21.49 -12.65
CA THR A 49 -7.54 22.32 -11.85
C THR A 49 -7.38 21.81 -10.41
N VAL A 50 -8.46 21.30 -9.81
CA VAL A 50 -8.49 20.80 -8.42
C VAL A 50 -7.91 19.38 -8.29
N THR A 51 -8.05 18.56 -9.33
CA THR A 51 -7.60 17.16 -9.36
C THR A 51 -6.13 16.96 -8.89
N PRO A 52 -5.11 17.70 -9.38
CA PRO A 52 -3.74 17.52 -8.90
C PRO A 52 -3.56 17.83 -7.42
N LEU A 53 -4.27 18.85 -6.91
CA LEU A 53 -4.22 19.21 -5.49
C LEU A 53 -4.88 18.15 -4.62
N TRP A 54 -6.00 17.59 -5.07
CA TRP A 54 -6.66 16.47 -4.41
C TRP A 54 -5.78 15.20 -4.40
N LEU A 55 -5.11 14.88 -5.50
CA LEU A 55 -4.14 13.78 -5.53
C LEU A 55 -2.97 14.01 -4.56
N ALA A 56 -2.47 15.25 -4.47
CA ALA A 56 -1.40 15.59 -3.52
C ALA A 56 -1.83 15.31 -2.06
N VAL A 57 -3.09 15.59 -1.72
CA VAL A 57 -3.66 15.27 -0.40
C VAL A 57 -3.68 13.76 -0.18
N MET A 58 -4.16 12.99 -1.14
CA MET A 58 -4.18 11.52 -1.03
C MET A 58 -2.78 10.91 -0.88
N LEU A 59 -1.79 11.49 -1.57
CA LEU A 59 -0.38 11.12 -1.45
C LEU A 59 0.16 11.40 -0.04
N GLN A 60 -0.12 12.57 0.53
CA GLN A 60 0.28 12.92 1.90
C GLN A 60 -0.37 12.01 2.95
N LEU A 61 -1.64 11.63 2.75
CA LEU A 61 -2.36 10.69 3.60
C LEU A 61 -1.83 9.24 3.49
N GLY A 62 -0.91 8.98 2.54
CA GLY A 62 -0.26 7.69 2.35
C GLY A 62 -1.20 6.60 1.83
N ILE A 63 -2.26 6.98 1.09
CA ILE A 63 -3.28 6.05 0.58
C ILE A 63 -2.68 5.08 -0.46
N PHE A 64 -1.67 5.53 -1.22
CA PHE A 64 -1.01 4.77 -2.27
C PHE A 64 0.11 3.82 -1.78
N ARG A 65 0.16 3.49 -0.49
CA ARG A 65 1.20 2.60 0.06
C ARG A 65 0.87 1.14 -0.27
N LEU A 66 1.64 0.50 -1.18
CA LEU A 66 1.41 -0.89 -1.61
C LEU A 66 1.49 -1.95 -0.50
N SER A 67 2.14 -1.65 0.63
CA SER A 67 2.24 -2.55 1.79
C SER A 67 1.00 -2.49 2.71
N ARG A 68 0.16 -1.46 2.56
CA ARG A 68 -0.99 -1.22 3.42
C ARG A 68 -2.16 -2.11 3.01
N VAL A 69 -2.93 -2.55 4.01
CA VAL A 69 -4.21 -3.22 3.79
C VAL A 69 -5.25 -2.15 3.46
N GLN A 70 -5.72 -2.10 2.22
CA GLN A 70 -6.59 -1.00 1.78
C GLN A 70 -7.99 -1.05 2.37
N SER A 71 -8.42 -2.23 2.84
CA SER A 71 -9.68 -2.44 3.56
C SER A 71 -9.64 -2.01 5.03
N ASP A 72 -8.52 -1.49 5.51
CA ASP A 72 -8.41 -0.99 6.89
C ASP A 72 -9.31 0.22 7.11
N THR A 73 -9.95 0.30 8.28
CA THR A 73 -10.92 1.37 8.61
C THR A 73 -10.25 2.75 8.56
N ARG A 74 -8.98 2.82 8.96
CA ARG A 74 -8.16 4.03 8.86
C ARG A 74 -7.94 4.47 7.41
N ASN A 75 -7.80 3.53 6.47
CA ASN A 75 -7.65 3.88 5.07
C ASN A 75 -8.95 4.44 4.49
N ILE A 76 -10.09 3.83 4.84
CA ILE A 76 -11.41 4.32 4.46
C ILE A 76 -11.67 5.73 5.02
N SER A 77 -11.28 5.99 6.28
CA SER A 77 -11.42 7.34 6.85
C SER A 77 -10.51 8.37 6.19
N HIS A 78 -9.30 8.00 5.78
CA HIS A 78 -8.42 8.87 4.98
C HIS A 78 -9.04 9.17 3.60
N ILE A 79 -9.66 8.19 2.94
CA ILE A 79 -10.37 8.40 1.67
C ILE A 79 -11.57 9.34 1.87
N LEU A 80 -12.35 9.15 2.93
CA LEU A 80 -13.45 10.03 3.28
C LEU A 80 -12.97 11.48 3.51
N PHE A 81 -11.90 11.64 4.29
CA PHE A 81 -11.29 12.95 4.52
C PHE A 81 -10.82 13.60 3.21
N ALA A 82 -10.17 12.83 2.32
CA ALA A 82 -9.76 13.32 1.01
C ALA A 82 -10.95 13.70 0.12
N ALA A 83 -12.07 12.98 0.18
CA ALA A 83 -13.29 13.32 -0.57
C ALA A 83 -13.91 14.63 -0.07
N VAL A 84 -14.03 14.81 1.25
CA VAL A 84 -14.52 16.06 1.86
C VAL A 84 -13.59 17.24 1.52
N LEU A 85 -12.28 17.03 1.60
CA LEU A 85 -11.33 18.07 1.24
C LEU A 85 -11.40 18.39 -0.27
N GLY A 86 -11.59 17.38 -1.12
CA GLY A 86 -11.83 17.57 -2.56
C GLY A 86 -13.03 18.46 -2.84
N LEU A 87 -14.14 18.27 -2.10
CA LEU A 87 -15.31 19.15 -2.20
C LEU A 87 -15.02 20.58 -1.75
N ALA A 88 -14.27 20.74 -0.66
CA ALA A 88 -13.88 22.07 -0.17
C ALA A 88 -12.98 22.79 -1.18
N LEU A 89 -11.97 22.09 -1.72
CA LEU A 89 -11.08 22.62 -2.75
C LEU A 89 -11.83 23.00 -4.02
N PHE A 90 -12.76 22.14 -4.47
CA PHE A 90 -13.61 22.45 -5.60
C PHE A 90 -14.48 23.68 -5.35
N SER A 91 -15.15 23.74 -4.20
CA SER A 91 -16.01 24.88 -3.84
C SER A 91 -15.25 26.20 -3.82
N LEU A 92 -14.05 26.19 -3.22
CA LEU A 92 -13.17 27.35 -3.14
C LEU A 92 -12.69 27.78 -4.53
N ALA A 93 -12.18 26.83 -5.32
CA ALA A 93 -11.70 27.11 -6.67
C ALA A 93 -12.81 27.63 -7.57
N TYR A 94 -14.01 27.04 -7.50
CA TYR A 94 -15.14 27.48 -8.31
C TYR A 94 -15.58 28.90 -7.95
N TYR A 95 -15.66 29.20 -6.64
CA TYR A 95 -16.02 30.53 -6.15
C TYR A 95 -15.01 31.60 -6.62
N PHE A 96 -13.72 31.38 -6.41
CA PHE A 96 -12.70 32.39 -6.77
C PHE A 96 -12.47 32.55 -8.28
N LEU A 97 -12.66 31.50 -9.07
CA LEU A 97 -12.44 31.56 -10.52
C LEU A 97 -13.63 32.17 -11.27
N HIS A 98 -14.86 31.97 -10.78
CA HIS A 98 -16.06 32.27 -11.54
C HIS A 98 -17.05 33.21 -10.83
N ASP A 99 -16.83 33.53 -9.55
CA ASP A 99 -17.69 34.37 -8.71
C ASP A 99 -19.19 34.00 -8.77
N LYS A 100 -19.45 32.68 -8.86
CA LYS A 100 -20.79 32.11 -9.04
C LYS A 100 -21.11 31.11 -7.96
N PHE A 101 -22.35 31.18 -7.48
CA PHE A 101 -22.92 30.14 -6.62
C PHE A 101 -23.37 28.93 -7.46
N PHE A 102 -23.25 27.75 -6.87
CA PHE A 102 -23.65 26.49 -7.47
C PHE A 102 -24.63 25.75 -6.56
N SER A 103 -25.30 24.72 -7.10
CA SER A 103 -26.25 23.92 -6.32
C SER A 103 -25.55 23.08 -5.25
N ARG A 104 -25.96 23.22 -3.98
CA ARG A 104 -25.43 22.39 -2.87
C ARG A 104 -25.66 20.90 -3.09
N LEU A 105 -26.75 20.52 -3.73
CA LEU A 105 -27.05 19.13 -4.10
C LEU A 105 -26.02 18.57 -5.09
N LEU A 106 -25.49 19.39 -6.00
CA LEU A 106 -24.43 18.98 -6.93
C LEU A 106 -23.17 18.56 -6.17
N LEU A 107 -22.77 19.32 -5.14
CA LEU A 107 -21.66 18.93 -4.28
C LEU A 107 -21.92 17.63 -3.54
N ILE A 108 -23.14 17.44 -3.03
CA ILE A 108 -23.50 16.21 -2.31
C ILE A 108 -23.33 15.00 -3.23
N TYR A 109 -23.82 15.07 -4.47
CA TYR A 109 -23.61 14.01 -5.46
C TYR A 109 -22.13 13.80 -5.79
N ALA A 110 -21.39 14.88 -6.04
CA ALA A 110 -19.96 14.77 -6.36
C ALA A 110 -19.16 14.17 -5.19
N GLY A 111 -19.49 14.51 -3.95
CA GLY A 111 -18.86 13.99 -2.74
C GLY A 111 -19.12 12.50 -2.54
N ILE A 112 -20.39 12.11 -2.63
CA ILE A 112 -20.79 10.71 -2.48
C ILE A 112 -20.17 9.86 -3.59
N LEU A 113 -20.24 10.30 -4.84
CA LEU A 113 -19.68 9.56 -5.98
C LEU A 113 -18.16 9.46 -5.90
N SER A 114 -17.46 10.55 -5.57
CA SER A 114 -15.99 10.54 -5.45
C SER A 114 -15.54 9.62 -4.33
N PHE A 115 -16.21 9.63 -3.17
CA PHE A 115 -15.94 8.71 -2.07
C PHE A 115 -16.18 7.25 -2.48
N LEU A 116 -17.36 6.94 -3.04
CA LEU A 116 -17.71 5.56 -3.43
C LEU A 116 -16.78 5.02 -4.51
N PHE A 117 -16.52 5.80 -5.56
CA PHE A 117 -15.60 5.39 -6.63
C PHE A 117 -14.20 5.16 -6.09
N ALA A 118 -13.68 6.07 -5.26
CA ALA A 118 -12.36 5.90 -4.66
C ALA A 118 -12.29 4.64 -3.81
N VAL A 119 -13.25 4.39 -2.91
CA VAL A 119 -13.25 3.19 -2.05
C VAL A 119 -13.33 1.91 -2.87
N VAL A 120 -14.30 1.81 -3.77
CA VAL A 120 -14.49 0.60 -4.61
C VAL A 120 -13.26 0.35 -5.46
N TRP A 121 -12.71 1.39 -6.09
CA TRP A 121 -11.50 1.29 -6.90
C TRP A 121 -10.29 0.86 -6.08
N HIS A 122 -10.06 1.47 -4.92
CA HIS A 122 -8.91 1.13 -4.07
C HIS A 122 -8.96 -0.31 -3.57
N LEU A 123 -10.15 -0.83 -3.23
CA LEU A 123 -10.33 -2.22 -2.85
C LEU A 123 -10.08 -3.18 -4.03
N ALA A 124 -10.59 -2.85 -5.21
CA ALA A 124 -10.40 -3.67 -6.41
C ALA A 124 -8.94 -3.66 -6.89
N PHE A 125 -8.34 -2.47 -6.97
CA PHE A 125 -6.96 -2.27 -7.38
C PHE A 125 -5.99 -2.96 -6.42
N ASP A 126 -6.29 -2.96 -5.11
CA ASP A 126 -5.45 -3.64 -4.11
C ASP A 126 -5.35 -5.15 -4.38
N GLN A 127 -6.48 -5.80 -4.69
CA GLN A 127 -6.48 -7.22 -5.02
C GLN A 127 -5.68 -7.52 -6.29
N TRP A 128 -5.84 -6.68 -7.31
CA TRP A 128 -5.15 -6.84 -8.58
C TRP A 128 -3.64 -6.58 -8.46
N GLN A 129 -3.23 -5.48 -7.80
CA GLN A 129 -1.82 -5.15 -7.61
C GLN A 129 -1.09 -6.23 -6.80
N ARG A 130 -1.73 -6.78 -5.77
CA ARG A 130 -1.18 -7.86 -4.93
C ARG A 130 -0.87 -9.09 -5.77
N GLN A 131 -1.78 -9.46 -6.67
CA GLN A 131 -1.55 -10.57 -7.59
C GLN A 131 -0.39 -10.28 -8.54
N MET A 132 -0.32 -9.08 -9.11
CA MET A 132 0.74 -8.69 -10.03
C MET A 132 2.12 -8.65 -9.35
N LEU A 133 2.20 -8.20 -8.10
CA LEU A 133 3.45 -8.12 -7.33
C LEU A 133 3.96 -9.51 -6.89
N ARG A 134 3.06 -10.49 -6.72
CA ARG A 134 3.42 -11.87 -6.35
C ARG A 134 3.74 -12.79 -7.53
N ARG A 135 3.42 -12.37 -8.77
CA ARG A 135 3.77 -13.13 -9.99
C ARG A 135 5.27 -13.35 -10.07
N ASN A 136 5.69 -14.50 -10.58
CA ASN A 136 7.11 -14.81 -10.74
C ASN A 136 7.74 -13.96 -11.87
N PRO A 137 8.97 -13.46 -11.69
CA PRO A 137 9.68 -13.32 -10.41
C PRO A 137 8.97 -12.30 -9.49
N PRO A 138 8.83 -12.60 -8.18
CA PRO A 138 8.13 -11.72 -7.24
C PRO A 138 8.82 -10.36 -7.12
N ALA A 139 8.03 -9.31 -6.88
CA ALA A 139 8.57 -7.96 -6.70
C ALA A 139 9.33 -7.80 -5.37
N PHE A 140 8.87 -8.48 -4.31
CA PHE A 140 9.48 -8.45 -2.99
C PHE A 140 9.71 -9.87 -2.44
N PRO A 141 10.73 -10.59 -2.95
CA PRO A 141 11.12 -11.87 -2.38
C PRO A 141 11.62 -11.67 -0.95
N MET A 142 11.11 -12.48 -0.03
CA MET A 142 11.39 -12.43 1.40
C MET A 142 12.05 -13.72 1.86
N LEU A 143 13.20 -13.60 2.51
CA LEU A 143 13.88 -14.70 3.21
C LEU A 143 13.42 -14.74 4.66
N VAL A 144 13.02 -15.91 5.15
CA VAL A 144 12.58 -16.08 6.53
C VAL A 144 13.69 -16.80 7.30
N VAL A 145 14.10 -16.27 8.45
CA VAL A 145 15.08 -16.90 9.35
C VAL A 145 14.38 -17.35 10.63
N GLY A 146 14.42 -18.65 10.88
CA GLY A 146 13.75 -19.35 11.97
C GLY A 146 12.63 -20.25 11.47
N ALA A 147 12.69 -21.54 11.81
CA ALA A 147 11.66 -22.52 11.48
C ALA A 147 10.78 -22.88 12.68
N ASN A 148 10.20 -21.88 13.34
CA ASN A 148 9.28 -22.06 14.47
C ASN A 148 7.80 -21.92 14.05
N ARG A 149 6.89 -22.24 14.99
CA ARG A 149 5.43 -22.12 14.77
C ARG A 149 5.00 -20.69 14.41
N GLU A 150 5.67 -19.68 14.94
CA GLU A 150 5.37 -18.27 14.60
C GLU A 150 5.78 -17.92 13.18
N ALA A 151 6.93 -18.39 12.71
CA ALA A 151 7.34 -18.27 11.31
C ALA A 151 6.34 -18.95 10.37
N GLU A 152 5.88 -20.16 10.71
CA GLU A 152 4.86 -20.85 9.93
C GLU A 152 3.54 -20.07 9.85
N ARG A 153 3.05 -19.55 10.99
CA ARG A 153 1.85 -18.69 11.04
C ARG A 153 2.04 -17.41 10.22
N PHE A 154 3.22 -16.80 10.28
CA PHE A 154 3.53 -15.60 9.52
C PHE A 154 3.54 -15.88 8.01
N ILE A 155 4.17 -16.98 7.57
CA ILE A 155 4.17 -17.42 6.16
C ILE A 155 2.74 -17.68 5.68
N LYS A 156 1.93 -18.41 6.45
CA LYS A 156 0.51 -18.67 6.12
C LYS A 156 -0.28 -17.37 5.96
N LEU A 157 -0.14 -16.43 6.89
CA LEU A 157 -0.79 -15.13 6.82
C LEU A 157 -0.40 -14.34 5.56
N LEU A 158 0.89 -14.29 5.22
CA LEU A 158 1.37 -13.62 4.00
C LEU A 158 0.79 -14.28 2.75
N ASN A 159 0.66 -15.60 2.74
CA ASN A 159 0.10 -16.35 1.62
C ASN A 159 -1.41 -16.14 1.47
N GLU A 160 -2.17 -16.26 2.56
CA GLU A 160 -3.61 -16.05 2.61
C GLU A 160 -4.01 -14.63 2.17
N ARG A 161 -3.31 -13.61 2.68
CA ARG A 161 -3.57 -12.20 2.33
C ARG A 161 -2.98 -11.76 0.99
N ARG A 162 -2.36 -12.69 0.26
CA ARG A 162 -1.63 -12.39 -0.99
C ARG A 162 -0.73 -11.16 -0.82
N SER A 163 0.02 -11.09 0.28
CA SER A 163 0.92 -9.98 0.55
C SER A 163 1.94 -9.79 -0.58
N PRO A 164 2.30 -8.56 -0.97
CA PRO A 164 3.37 -8.32 -1.94
C PRO A 164 4.71 -8.94 -1.53
N PHE A 165 4.95 -9.09 -0.21
CA PHE A 165 6.08 -9.83 0.33
C PHE A 165 5.85 -11.33 0.17
N LYS A 166 6.59 -11.94 -0.75
CA LYS A 166 6.48 -13.37 -1.03
C LYS A 166 7.64 -14.11 -0.35
N PRO A 167 7.37 -14.96 0.65
CA PRO A 167 8.40 -15.86 1.18
C PRO A 167 8.96 -16.73 0.06
N VAL A 168 10.29 -16.81 -0.07
CA VAL A 168 10.95 -17.61 -1.12
C VAL A 168 11.76 -18.78 -0.56
N ALA A 169 12.28 -18.65 0.67
CA ALA A 169 13.01 -19.68 1.36
C ALA A 169 12.97 -19.45 2.87
N VAL A 170 13.20 -20.53 3.62
CA VAL A 170 13.38 -20.52 5.08
C VAL A 170 14.77 -21.02 5.42
N LEU A 171 15.46 -20.35 6.34
CA LEU A 171 16.70 -20.81 6.96
C LEU A 171 16.49 -20.99 8.44
N ASP A 172 17.10 -22.01 9.03
CA ASP A 172 17.00 -22.26 10.47
C ASP A 172 18.38 -22.39 11.10
N SER A 173 18.59 -21.85 12.31
CA SER A 173 19.91 -21.91 12.95
C SER A 173 20.26 -23.31 13.45
N GLN A 174 19.28 -24.01 14.03
CA GLN A 174 19.45 -25.36 14.58
C GLN A 174 19.31 -26.44 13.50
N GLY A 175 18.63 -26.10 12.41
CA GLY A 175 18.24 -27.03 11.36
C GLY A 175 16.86 -27.59 11.66
N SER A 176 16.00 -27.56 10.63
CA SER A 176 14.66 -28.14 10.74
C SER A 176 14.65 -29.56 10.17
N PRO A 177 13.96 -30.52 10.80
CA PRO A 177 13.70 -31.83 10.20
C PRO A 177 12.71 -31.73 9.02
N HIS A 178 11.98 -30.62 8.90
CA HIS A 178 11.02 -30.40 7.83
C HIS A 178 11.71 -29.81 6.60
N ARG A 179 11.40 -30.39 5.42
CA ARG A 179 11.87 -29.86 4.13
C ARG A 179 11.17 -28.57 3.71
N GLU A 180 9.97 -28.33 4.24
CA GLU A 180 9.16 -27.16 3.94
C GLU A 180 8.47 -26.64 5.21
N LEU A 181 8.21 -25.33 5.23
CA LEU A 181 7.46 -24.65 6.29
C LEU A 181 6.40 -23.77 5.65
N GLY A 182 5.12 -24.07 5.88
CA GLY A 182 4.01 -23.32 5.28
C GLY A 182 4.02 -23.31 3.74
N GLY A 183 4.51 -24.38 3.12
CA GLY A 183 4.64 -24.53 1.66
C GLY A 183 5.85 -23.80 1.05
N ILE A 184 6.81 -23.38 1.87
CA ILE A 184 8.03 -22.69 1.45
C ILE A 184 9.23 -23.58 1.77
N PRO A 185 10.20 -23.76 0.84
CA PRO A 185 11.34 -24.65 1.05
C PRO A 185 12.26 -24.17 2.17
N VAL A 186 12.65 -25.10 3.03
CA VAL A 186 13.72 -24.89 4.02
C VAL A 186 15.04 -25.13 3.31
N ALA A 187 15.77 -24.05 2.99
CA ALA A 187 17.01 -24.08 2.24
C ALA A 187 18.21 -24.62 3.06
N GLY A 188 18.01 -24.82 4.36
CA GLY A 188 18.96 -25.47 5.27
C GLY A 188 19.31 -24.62 6.47
N LYS A 189 20.57 -24.76 6.92
CA LYS A 189 21.09 -24.05 8.08
C LYS A 189 21.52 -22.63 7.74
N LEU A 190 21.64 -21.78 8.77
CA LEU A 190 22.04 -20.38 8.63
C LEU A 190 23.39 -20.17 7.93
N ASN A 191 24.30 -21.15 7.96
CA ASN A 191 25.56 -21.09 7.21
C ASN A 191 25.39 -21.00 5.68
N LYS A 192 24.24 -21.40 5.13
CA LYS A 192 23.90 -21.26 3.70
C LYS A 192 23.34 -19.89 3.33
N LEU A 193 23.29 -18.95 4.27
CA LEU A 193 22.68 -17.63 4.07
C LEU A 193 23.20 -16.92 2.82
N GLU A 194 24.51 -16.84 2.65
CA GLU A 194 25.10 -16.15 1.49
C GLU A 194 24.76 -16.84 0.16
N GLU A 195 24.76 -18.16 0.13
CA GLU A 195 24.40 -18.96 -1.05
C GLU A 195 22.94 -18.71 -1.46
N VAL A 196 22.04 -18.71 -0.46
CA VAL A 196 20.60 -18.44 -0.66
C VAL A 196 20.36 -17.01 -1.11
N ILE A 197 21.09 -16.03 -0.55
CA ILE A 197 21.01 -14.63 -0.99
C ILE A 197 21.45 -14.50 -2.46
N LYS A 198 22.54 -15.15 -2.87
CA LYS A 198 23.02 -15.12 -4.25
C LYS A 198 22.02 -15.74 -5.22
N THR A 199 21.41 -16.86 -4.84
CA THR A 199 20.50 -17.65 -5.67
C THR A 199 19.11 -17.03 -5.77
N MET A 200 18.51 -16.69 -4.63
CA MET A 200 17.11 -16.24 -4.54
C MET A 200 16.97 -14.72 -4.63
N ARG A 201 18.06 -13.97 -4.46
CA ARG A 201 18.11 -12.49 -4.48
C ARG A 201 16.98 -11.84 -3.66
N PRO A 202 16.85 -12.19 -2.37
CA PRO A 202 15.81 -11.63 -1.52
C PRO A 202 16.00 -10.12 -1.38
N THR A 203 14.88 -9.42 -1.28
CA THR A 203 14.85 -7.97 -1.01
C THR A 203 14.63 -7.68 0.47
N HIS A 204 13.97 -8.61 1.17
CA HIS A 204 13.65 -8.51 2.58
C HIS A 204 14.10 -9.78 3.30
N LEU A 205 14.58 -9.64 4.54
CA LEU A 205 14.83 -10.73 5.46
C LEU A 205 14.00 -10.49 6.71
N VAL A 206 13.24 -11.50 7.14
CA VAL A 206 12.50 -11.46 8.40
C VAL A 206 13.09 -12.48 9.38
N GLN A 207 13.47 -12.01 10.57
CA GLN A 207 13.89 -12.88 11.66
C GLN A 207 12.70 -13.23 12.56
N CYS A 208 12.48 -14.53 12.71
CA CYS A 208 11.42 -15.14 13.51
C CYS A 208 11.98 -15.95 14.70
N SER A 209 13.29 -16.18 14.76
CA SER A 209 13.99 -16.98 15.78
C SER A 209 14.90 -16.15 16.70
N ASN A 210 15.53 -16.84 17.65
CA ASN A 210 16.38 -16.29 18.71
C ASN A 210 17.34 -15.17 18.24
N LEU A 211 17.53 -14.16 19.10
CA LEU A 211 18.26 -12.92 18.81
C LEU A 211 19.78 -13.10 18.68
N GLU A 212 20.33 -14.27 19.02
CA GLU A 212 21.77 -14.57 19.01
C GLU A 212 22.46 -14.20 17.69
N HIS A 213 21.78 -14.36 16.55
CA HIS A 213 22.36 -14.09 15.23
C HIS A 213 21.96 -12.73 14.63
N THR A 214 21.26 -11.88 15.39
CA THR A 214 20.73 -10.59 14.89
C THR A 214 21.84 -9.72 14.30
N ILE A 215 22.97 -9.57 15.00
CA ILE A 215 24.09 -8.72 14.55
C ILE A 215 24.67 -9.23 13.23
N ASN A 216 24.88 -10.55 13.12
CA ASN A 216 25.41 -11.16 11.90
C ASN A 216 24.43 -11.01 10.73
N LEU A 217 23.13 -11.24 10.97
CA LEU A 217 22.09 -11.06 9.97
C LEU A 217 21.97 -9.62 9.49
N MET A 218 22.03 -8.65 10.41
CA MET A 218 22.03 -7.23 10.08
C MET A 218 23.25 -6.86 9.24
N SER A 219 24.45 -7.36 9.59
CA SER A 219 25.67 -7.12 8.83
C SER A 219 25.57 -7.63 7.39
N VAL A 220 25.11 -8.88 7.22
CA VAL A 220 24.90 -9.49 5.89
C VAL A 220 23.82 -8.74 5.10
N CYS A 221 22.70 -8.40 5.74
CA CYS A 221 21.64 -7.62 5.09
C CYS A 221 22.15 -6.26 4.61
N ARG A 222 22.98 -5.58 5.41
CA ARG A 222 23.60 -4.31 5.03
C ARG A 222 24.51 -4.45 3.83
N GLN A 223 25.38 -5.47 3.82
CA GLN A 223 26.31 -5.74 2.71
C GLN A 223 25.55 -5.98 1.39
N HIS A 224 24.41 -6.68 1.45
CA HIS A 224 23.61 -7.02 0.27
C HIS A 224 22.46 -6.05 -0.02
N ARG A 225 22.34 -4.94 0.74
CA ARG A 225 21.23 -3.97 0.65
C ARG A 225 19.84 -4.62 0.78
N ILE A 226 19.73 -5.61 1.65
CA ILE A 226 18.49 -6.30 2.00
C ILE A 226 17.85 -5.59 3.18
N THR A 227 16.54 -5.38 3.14
CA THR A 227 15.81 -4.79 4.26
C THR A 227 15.62 -5.85 5.35
N TYR A 228 16.21 -5.58 6.52
CA TYR A 228 16.08 -6.44 7.69
C TYR A 228 14.84 -6.07 8.50
N LEU A 229 14.02 -7.09 8.78
CA LEU A 229 12.76 -7.01 9.52
C LEU A 229 12.82 -7.97 10.70
N LEU A 230 12.24 -7.55 11.83
CA LEU A 230 12.12 -8.43 12.97
C LEU A 230 10.68 -8.44 13.50
N LEU A 231 10.18 -9.65 13.77
CA LEU A 231 8.86 -9.84 14.34
C LEU A 231 8.85 -9.38 15.81
N PRO A 232 7.89 -8.54 16.24
CA PRO A 232 7.85 -8.02 17.61
C PRO A 232 7.75 -9.11 18.67
N SER A 233 7.15 -10.27 18.32
CA SER A 233 7.09 -11.44 19.18
C SER A 233 8.48 -11.99 19.56
N VAL A 234 9.53 -11.70 18.78
CA VAL A 234 10.91 -12.11 19.03
C VAL A 234 11.63 -11.16 20.00
N LEU A 235 11.25 -9.88 20.04
CA LEU A 235 11.86 -8.88 20.93
C LEU A 235 11.29 -8.88 22.35
N GLY A 236 10.21 -9.62 22.61
CA GLY A 236 9.31 -9.26 23.71
C GLY A 236 8.65 -7.91 23.42
N ALA A 237 7.57 -7.57 24.11
CA ALA A 237 6.78 -6.36 23.83
C ALA A 237 7.53 -5.05 24.14
N ILE A 238 8.55 -4.71 23.35
CA ILE A 238 9.31 -3.46 23.48
C ILE A 238 8.96 -2.58 22.28
N ALA A 239 8.35 -1.45 22.60
CA ALA A 239 7.89 -0.43 21.68
C ALA A 239 9.09 0.28 21.02
N GLY A 240 9.64 -0.32 19.97
CA GLY A 240 10.37 0.40 18.93
C GLY A 240 9.42 0.91 17.84
N SER A 241 9.86 1.88 17.04
CA SER A 241 9.09 2.40 15.90
C SER A 241 8.62 1.27 14.98
N SER A 242 7.36 0.89 15.10
CA SER A 242 6.78 -0.24 14.39
C SER A 242 6.28 0.21 13.02
N GLU A 243 6.71 -0.49 11.96
CA GLU A 243 6.02 -0.44 10.68
C GLU A 243 5.00 -1.58 10.62
N ILE A 244 3.80 -1.29 10.14
CA ILE A 244 2.74 -2.28 10.02
C ILE A 244 2.81 -2.91 8.63
N ILE A 245 3.11 -4.21 8.55
CA ILE A 245 3.00 -5.02 7.34
C ILE A 245 1.79 -5.94 7.50
N GLU A 246 0.79 -5.80 6.63
CA GLU A 246 -0.43 -6.63 6.66
C GLU A 246 -1.18 -6.63 8.01
N GLY A 247 -1.15 -5.52 8.76
CA GLY A 247 -1.79 -5.43 10.07
C GLY A 247 -0.99 -6.05 11.22
N ARG A 248 0.19 -6.66 10.96
CA ARG A 248 1.14 -7.02 12.01
C ARG A 248 2.19 -5.93 12.17
N SER A 249 2.45 -5.58 13.42
CA SER A 249 3.62 -4.76 13.77
C SER A 249 4.86 -5.54 13.35
N VAL A 250 5.79 -4.88 12.67
CA VAL A 250 7.13 -5.36 12.36
C VAL A 250 8.07 -4.22 12.72
N ILE A 251 9.15 -4.54 13.44
CA ILE A 251 10.12 -3.51 13.79
C ILE A 251 11.10 -3.43 12.64
N MET A 252 10.97 -2.35 11.87
CA MET A 252 11.99 -1.92 10.93
C MET A 252 13.12 -1.32 11.74
N VAL A 253 14.23 -2.03 11.84
CA VAL A 253 15.44 -1.48 12.45
C VAL A 253 16.05 -0.53 11.44
N LYS A 254 15.65 0.75 11.50
CA LYS A 254 16.34 1.85 10.83
C LYS A 254 17.46 2.32 11.74
N ASP A 255 18.63 2.52 11.17
CA ASP A 255 19.83 2.95 11.89
C ASP A 255 19.53 4.21 12.73
N GLY A 256 19.73 4.10 14.03
CA GLY A 256 20.17 5.22 14.84
C GLY A 256 21.62 5.46 14.48
N GLY A 257 21.90 6.57 13.80
CA GLY A 257 23.27 7.08 13.69
C GLY A 257 23.85 7.29 15.08
N PHE A 258 25.11 6.89 15.24
CA PHE A 258 25.97 7.51 16.24
C PHE A 258 26.11 9.00 15.94
#